data_AF-A0A1V5KB39-F1
#
_entry.id   AF-A0A1V5KB39-F1
#
_cell.length_a   1.000
_cell.length_b   1.000
_cell.length_c   1.000
_cell.angle_alpha   90.00
_cell.angle_beta   90.00
_cell.angle_gamma   90.00
#
_symmetry.space_group_name_H-M   'P 1'
#
loop_
_entity.id
_entity.type
_entity.pdbx_description
1 polymer ?
#
loop_
_entity_poly.entity_id
_entity_poly.type
_entity_poly.pdbx_seq_one_letter_code
_entity_poly.pdbx_strand_id
1 'polypeptide(L)'
;MPSQREPTIPEYHKANAETLIEAAAAGDVGIARCRRKSDGKYVSVLCARNMHPDHSVELVPFAEMIEGDPYELYIPPSLDPDPLAN
;
A
#
# COMPACT_ATOMS: atom_id res chain seq x y z
N MET A 1 22.83 8.02 -23.09
CA MET A 1 21.36 7.98 -22.90
C MET A 1 21.09 7.14 -21.67
N PRO A 2 20.42 7.64 -20.62
CA PRO A 2 20.05 6.77 -19.51
C PRO A 2 19.07 5.72 -20.03
N SER A 3 19.43 4.44 -19.82
CA SER A 3 18.57 3.29 -20.06
C SER A 3 17.30 3.47 -19.20
N GLN A 4 16.16 3.67 -19.86
CA GLN A 4 14.86 3.62 -19.21
C GLN A 4 14.58 2.15 -18.87
N ARG A 5 15.12 1.67 -17.74
CA ARG A 5 14.61 0.45 -17.11
C ARG A 5 13.24 0.76 -16.54
N GLU A 6 12.30 -0.16 -16.70
CA GLU A 6 10.98 -0.13 -16.06
C GLU A 6 11.05 0.36 -14.61
N PRO A 7 10.05 1.06 -14.09
CA PRO A 7 9.98 1.36 -12.67
C PRO A 7 9.83 0.04 -11.89
N THR A 8 10.95 -0.48 -11.39
CA THR A 8 10.94 -1.64 -10.50
C THR A 8 10.23 -1.27 -9.21
N ILE A 9 9.39 -2.19 -8.70
CA ILE A 9 8.73 -2.00 -7.40
C ILE A 9 9.83 -1.87 -6.34
N PRO A 10 9.89 -0.75 -5.59
CA PRO A 10 10.90 -0.57 -4.55
C PRO A 10 10.86 -1.68 -3.52
N GLU A 11 12.03 -2.10 -3.02
CA GLU A 11 12.13 -3.26 -2.14
C GLU A 11 11.32 -3.11 -0.84
N TYR A 12 11.23 -1.89 -0.30
CA TYR A 12 10.42 -1.62 0.88
C TYR A 12 8.92 -1.84 0.64
N HIS A 13 8.42 -1.67 -0.60
CA HIS A 13 7.02 -1.99 -0.90
C HIS A 13 6.78 -3.50 -0.87
N LYS A 14 7.75 -4.31 -1.31
CA LYS A 14 7.65 -5.77 -1.26
C LYS A 14 7.66 -6.27 0.18
N ALA A 15 8.61 -5.80 0.99
CA ALA A 15 8.69 -6.15 2.41
C ALA A 15 7.43 -5.75 3.19
N ASN A 16 6.89 -4.56 2.90
CA ASN A 16 5.62 -4.10 3.45
C ASN A 16 4.44 -4.99 3.03
N ALA A 17 4.41 -5.44 1.77
CA ALA A 17 3.38 -6.35 1.27
C ALA A 17 3.45 -7.73 1.97
N GLU A 18 4.65 -8.28 2.16
CA GLU A 18 4.86 -9.53 2.90
C GLU A 18 4.33 -9.42 4.34
N THR A 19 4.71 -8.34 5.04
CA THR A 19 4.23 -8.08 6.42
C THR A 19 2.71 -7.98 6.47
N LEU A 20 2.10 -7.32 5.49
CA LEU A 20 0.65 -7.17 5.41
C LEU A 20 -0.06 -8.52 5.14
N ILE A 21 0.53 -9.39 4.33
CA ILE A 21 0.01 -10.75 4.06
C ILE A 21 0.02 -11.58 5.35
N GLU A 22 1.11 -11.53 6.11
CA GLU A 22 1.22 -12.21 7.40
C GLU A 22 0.18 -11.69 8.40
N ALA A 23 0.05 -10.37 8.52
CA ALA A 23 -0.97 -9.75 9.38
C ALA A 23 -2.39 -10.15 8.94
N ALA A 24 -2.67 -10.19 7.63
CA ALA A 24 -3.96 -10.59 7.12
C ALA A 24 -4.29 -12.05 7.45
N ALA A 25 -3.30 -12.95 7.34
CA ALA A 25 -3.45 -14.35 7.72
C ALA A 25 -3.75 -14.54 9.21
N ALA A 26 -3.19 -13.66 10.07
CA ALA A 26 -3.47 -13.63 11.50
C ALA A 26 -4.82 -12.95 11.85
N GLY A 27 -5.48 -12.30 10.89
CA GLY A 27 -6.67 -11.48 11.14
C GLY A 27 -6.35 -10.09 11.71
N ASP A 28 -5.10 -9.68 11.67
CA ASP A 28 -4.56 -8.46 12.28
C ASP A 28 -4.46 -7.30 11.28
N VAL A 29 -5.47 -7.15 10.42
CA VAL A 29 -5.57 -6.02 9.48
C VAL A 29 -6.76 -5.14 9.80
N GLY A 30 -6.63 -3.84 9.50
CA GLY A 30 -7.70 -2.88 9.72
C GLY A 30 -7.53 -1.61 8.87
N ILE A 31 -8.59 -0.82 8.80
CA ILE A 31 -8.58 0.50 8.16
C ILE A 31 -8.70 1.57 9.24
N ALA A 32 -7.88 2.61 9.13
CA ALA A 32 -7.93 3.76 10.02
C ALA A 32 -7.95 5.08 9.25
N ARG A 33 -8.58 6.10 9.82
CA ARG A 33 -8.53 7.46 9.29
C ARG A 33 -7.29 8.16 9.83
N CYS A 34 -6.39 8.56 8.95
CA CYS A 34 -5.17 9.28 9.30
C CYS A 34 -5.16 10.67 8.68
N ARG A 35 -4.46 11.61 9.33
CA ARG A 35 -4.16 12.92 8.73
C ARG A 35 -2.80 12.83 8.05
N ARG A 36 -2.78 12.92 6.72
CA ARG A 36 -1.54 12.88 5.93
C ARG A 36 -0.69 14.09 6.28
N LYS A 37 0.57 13.85 6.64
CA LYS A 37 1.47 14.90 7.17
C LYS A 37 1.85 15.94 6.11
N SER A 38 1.90 15.55 4.84
CA SER A 38 2.35 16.41 3.73
C SER A 38 1.34 17.51 3.39
N ASP A 39 0.04 17.22 3.44
CA ASP A 39 -1.02 18.14 2.99
C ASP A 39 -2.14 18.38 4.03
N GLY A 40 -2.12 17.67 5.15
CA GLY A 40 -3.12 17.79 6.21
C GLY A 40 -4.48 17.14 5.88
N LYS A 41 -4.62 16.47 4.74
CA LYS A 41 -5.88 15.80 4.37
C LYS A 41 -6.11 14.57 5.23
N TYR A 42 -7.38 14.29 5.49
CA TYR A 42 -7.75 13.02 6.12
C TYR A 42 -7.92 11.95 5.05
N VAL A 43 -7.21 10.85 5.19
CA VAL A 43 -7.21 9.72 4.27
C VAL A 43 -7.48 8.43 5.04
N SER A 44 -8.04 7.44 4.35
CA SER A 44 -8.15 6.07 4.89
C SER A 44 -6.85 5.33 4.60
N VAL A 45 -6.26 4.71 5.60
CA VAL A 45 -5.06 3.87 5.46
C VAL A 45 -5.37 2.43 5.84
N LEU A 46 -4.80 1.50 5.08
CA LEU A 46 -4.72 0.09 5.44
C LEU A 46 -3.55 -0.11 6.39
N CYS A 47 -3.82 -0.74 7.53
CA CYS A 47 -2.87 -0.96 8.60
C CYS A 47 -2.80 -2.43 8.99
N ALA A 48 -1.62 -2.87 9.44
CA ALA A 48 -1.56 -4.01 10.36
C ALA A 48 -1.82 -3.53 11.79
N ARG A 49 -2.37 -4.42 12.60
CA ARG A 49 -2.62 -4.24 14.02
C ARG A 49 -1.59 -5.04 14.79
N ASN A 50 -0.81 -4.38 15.62
CA ASN A 50 0.08 -5.05 16.54
C ASN A 50 -0.55 -5.02 17.94
N MET A 51 -0.84 -6.19 18.48
CA MET A 51 -1.41 -6.34 19.82
C MET A 51 -0.28 -6.44 20.84
N HIS A 52 -0.19 -5.44 21.72
CA HIS A 52 0.81 -5.44 22.78
C HIS A 52 0.36 -6.27 23.99
N PRO A 53 1.29 -6.74 24.85
CA PRO A 53 0.95 -7.52 26.05
C PRO A 53 0.04 -6.79 27.04
N ASP A 54 0.00 -5.47 27.01
CA ASP A 54 -0.88 -4.62 27.81
C ASP A 54 -2.29 -4.43 27.20
N HIS A 55 -2.61 -5.19 26.16
CA HIS A 55 -3.83 -5.11 25.35
C HIS A 55 -4.00 -3.80 24.57
N SER A 56 -2.96 -2.96 24.47
CA SER A 56 -2.97 -1.83 23.55
C SER A 56 -2.81 -2.30 22.10
N VAL A 57 -3.41 -1.55 21.18
CA VAL A 57 -3.34 -1.83 19.73
C VAL A 57 -2.54 -0.72 19.07
N GLU A 58 -1.45 -1.09 18.43
CA GLU A 58 -0.71 -0.20 17.56
C GLU A 58 -1.12 -0.43 16.10
N LEU A 59 -1.37 0.65 15.37
CA LEU A 59 -1.70 0.61 13.96
C LEU A 59 -0.49 1.04 13.13
N VAL A 60 0.00 0.12 12.30
CA VAL A 60 1.12 0.37 11.40
C VAL A 60 0.57 0.58 9.98
N PRO A 61 0.58 1.81 9.43
CA PRO A 61 0.03 2.08 8.11
C PRO A 61 0.97 1.58 7.00
N PHE A 62 0.43 0.83 6.04
CA PHE A 62 1.18 0.29 4.90
C PHE A 62 0.79 0.91 3.56
N ALA A 63 -0.49 1.25 3.40
CA ALA A 63 -1.01 1.82 2.16
C ALA A 63 -2.12 2.82 2.46
N GLU A 64 -2.20 3.87 1.65
CA GLU A 64 -3.39 4.71 1.59
C GLU A 64 -4.41 4.06 0.65
N MET A 65 -5.68 4.09 1.03
CA MET A 65 -6.77 3.56 0.22
C MET A 65 -7.00 4.49 -0.98
N ILE A 66 -7.32 3.90 -2.13
CA ILE A 66 -7.68 4.63 -3.34
C ILE A 66 -8.96 5.41 -3.08
N GLU A 67 -8.94 6.71 -3.33
CA GLU A 67 -10.12 7.58 -3.29
C GLU A 67 -10.76 7.62 -4.69
N GLY A 68 -11.90 6.94 -4.85
CA GLY A 68 -12.63 6.85 -6.12
C GLY A 68 -12.66 5.42 -6.67
N ASP A 69 -12.97 5.29 -7.96
CA ASP A 69 -13.02 4.01 -8.65
C ASP A 69 -11.63 3.63 -9.21
N PRO A 70 -10.99 2.54 -8.74
CA PRO A 70 -9.69 2.11 -9.27
C PRO A 70 -9.68 1.85 -10.77
N TYR A 71 -10.79 1.43 -11.38
CA TYR A 71 -10.87 1.12 -12.81
C TYR A 71 -10.90 2.38 -13.68
N GLU A 72 -11.37 3.50 -13.14
CA GLU A 72 -11.32 4.81 -13.80
C GLU A 72 -9.95 5.48 -13.59
N LEU A 73 -9.25 5.11 -12.52
CA LEU A 73 -8.00 5.76 -12.11
C LEU A 73 -6.74 5.08 -12.65
N TYR A 74 -6.77 3.77 -12.89
CA TYR A 74 -5.59 2.99 -13.23
C TYR A 74 -5.83 2.04 -14.41
N ILE A 75 -4.83 1.94 -15.29
CA ILE A 75 -4.76 0.88 -16.30
C ILE A 75 -4.09 -0.33 -15.65
N PRO A 76 -4.73 -1.51 -15.60
CA PRO A 76 -4.12 -2.71 -15.07
C PRO A 76 -2.86 -3.10 -15.85
N PRO A 77 -1.81 -3.68 -15.22
CA PRO A 77 -0.61 -4.10 -15.93
C PRO A 77 -0.87 -5.06 -17.10
N SER A 78 -1.93 -5.88 -17.04
CA SER A 78 -2.31 -6.78 -18.13
C SER A 78 -2.90 -6.08 -19.36
N LEU A 79 -3.31 -4.82 -19.22
CA LEU A 79 -3.91 -3.98 -20.26
C LEU A 79 -3.03 -2.79 -20.63
N ASP A 80 -1.89 -2.61 -19.96
CA ASP A 80 -0.91 -1.60 -20.28
C ASP A 80 0.04 -2.17 -21.35
N PRO A 81 -0.04 -1.72 -22.61
CA PRO A 81 0.90 -2.15 -23.64
C PRO A 81 2.24 -1.48 -23.32
N ASP A 82 3.07 -2.17 -22.52
CA ASP A 82 4.40 -1.69 -22.17
C ASP A 82 5.14 -1.25 -23.46
N PRO A 83 5.46 0.05 -23.62
CA PRO A 83 6.16 0.56 -24.80
C PRO A 83 7.56 -0.06 -24.99
N LEU A 84 8.08 -0.76 -23.99
CA LEU A 84 9.40 -1.37 -23.95
C LEU A 84 9.38 -2.90 -23.98
N ALA A 85 8.21 -3.53 -24.05
CA ALA A 85 8.06 -4.98 -24.23
C ALA A 85 8.28 -5.37 -25.71
N ASN A 86 9.50 -5.21 -26.22
CA ASN A 86 10.00 -5.84 -27.44
C ASN A 86 11.34 -6.51 -27.17
#